data_AF-A0A4Z0F7I6-F1
#
_entry.id   AF-A0A4Z0F7I6-F1
#
_cell.length_a   1.000
_cell.length_b   1.000
_cell.length_c   1.000
_cell.angle_alpha   90.00
_cell.angle_beta   90.00
_cell.angle_gamma   90.00
#
_symmetry.space_group_name_H-M   'P 1'
#
loop_
_entity.id
_entity.type
_entity.pdbx_description
1 polymer ?
#
loop_
_entity_poly.entity_id
_entity_poly.type
_entity_poly.pdbx_seq_one_letter_code
_entity_poly.pdbx_strand_id
1 'polypeptide(L)'
;MLKLVLVLDQMARNQLAPPDSKTVEDYGHQLRALLDAAKAVYAARNVSALNGFQADSLPTGILGFLDDSAHPGGRYSNINKLTGHRHQAMADPITRWGEMASQIMRTQAAARARERAQMNGRTADVALGDAAARVMSDLNPRRMDVAPLHVRASEPDTAVKYAIDALVTLIVALRDVIDSLCGSAWAVNPAGQSGAAEVPAMKAFVLFACADRQYAMRKRP
;
A
#
# COMPACT_ATOMS: atom_id res chain seq x y z
N MET A 1 0.11 11.79 -1.75
CA MET A 1 1.05 11.92 -2.89
C MET A 1 0.37 11.74 -4.25
N LEU A 2 -0.45 10.70 -4.47
CA LEU A 2 -1.13 10.53 -5.77
C LEU A 2 -2.02 11.71 -6.18
N LYS A 3 -2.86 12.25 -5.28
CA LYS A 3 -3.64 13.47 -5.57
C LYS A 3 -2.76 14.68 -5.92
N LEU A 4 -1.60 14.80 -5.27
CA LEU A 4 -0.67 15.90 -5.52
C LEU A 4 -0.11 15.84 -6.96
N VAL A 5 0.16 14.65 -7.48
CA VAL A 5 0.55 14.46 -8.88
C VAL A 5 -0.51 15.04 -9.81
N LEU A 6 -1.78 14.72 -9.60
CA LEU A 6 -2.89 15.21 -10.44
C LEU A 6 -3.01 16.74 -10.38
N VAL A 7 -2.90 17.30 -9.18
CA VAL A 7 -2.94 18.75 -8.96
C VAL A 7 -1.78 19.43 -9.70
N LEU A 8 -0.55 18.95 -9.53
CA LEU A 8 0.63 19.54 -10.15
C LEU A 8 0.62 19.40 -11.67
N ASP A 9 0.12 18.28 -12.19
CA ASP A 9 -0.03 18.09 -13.64
C ASP A 9 -1.05 19.06 -14.25
N GLN A 10 -2.20 19.26 -13.59
CA GLN A 10 -3.19 20.24 -14.01
C GLN A 10 -2.61 21.65 -13.97
N MET A 11 -1.96 22.04 -12.86
CA MET A 11 -1.33 23.35 -12.73
C MET A 11 -0.27 23.59 -13.80
N ALA A 12 0.58 22.60 -14.09
CA ALA A 12 1.60 22.70 -15.13
C ALA A 12 1.00 22.86 -16.54
N ARG A 13 -0.19 22.32 -16.81
CA ARG A 13 -0.87 22.45 -18.11
C ARG A 13 -1.73 23.72 -18.23
N ASN A 14 -2.15 24.30 -17.12
CA ASN A 14 -3.16 25.37 -17.09
C ASN A 14 -2.64 26.64 -16.40
N GLN A 15 -1.38 27.02 -16.63
CA GLN A 15 -0.80 28.27 -16.14
C GLN A 15 -0.97 28.44 -14.61
N LEU A 16 -0.66 27.38 -13.86
CA LEU A 16 -0.79 27.29 -12.41
C LEU A 16 -2.22 27.39 -11.85
N ALA A 17 -3.25 27.30 -12.69
CA ALA A 17 -4.61 27.13 -12.19
C ALA A 17 -4.77 25.77 -11.49
N PRO A 18 -5.15 25.74 -10.20
CA PRO A 18 -5.39 24.48 -9.51
C PRO A 18 -6.65 23.80 -10.07
N PRO A 19 -6.80 22.47 -9.91
CA PRO A 19 -8.06 21.82 -10.19
C PRO A 19 -9.15 22.34 -9.23
N ASP A 20 -10.40 22.30 -9.68
CA ASP A 20 -11.56 22.52 -8.82
C ASP A 20 -11.57 21.50 -7.66
N SER A 21 -11.95 21.96 -6.46
CA SER A 21 -12.04 21.12 -5.25
C SER A 21 -12.86 19.86 -5.50
N LYS A 22 -13.99 19.98 -6.23
CA LYS A 22 -14.83 18.84 -6.56
C LYS A 22 -14.08 17.76 -7.34
N THR A 23 -13.21 18.15 -8.26
CA THR A 23 -12.40 17.21 -9.06
C THR A 23 -11.47 16.38 -8.19
N VAL A 24 -10.90 16.96 -7.12
CA VAL A 24 -10.01 16.25 -6.19
C VAL A 24 -10.78 15.46 -5.13
N GLU A 25 -11.96 15.95 -4.75
CA GLU A 25 -12.89 15.31 -3.81
C GLU A 25 -13.57 14.08 -4.40
N ASP A 26 -13.94 14.10 -5.68
CA ASP A 26 -14.62 13.00 -6.37
C ASP A 26 -13.76 11.71 -6.39
N TYR A 27 -12.43 11.83 -6.35
CA TYR A 27 -11.54 10.68 -6.15
C TYR A 27 -11.63 10.07 -4.75
N GLY A 28 -12.13 10.79 -3.74
CA GLY A 28 -12.27 10.31 -2.37
C GLY A 28 -10.98 9.66 -1.83
N HIS A 29 -11.09 8.41 -1.37
CA HIS A 29 -9.95 7.58 -0.99
C HIS A 29 -9.57 6.52 -2.02
N GLN A 30 -10.09 6.57 -3.25
CA GLN A 30 -9.92 5.54 -4.29
C GLN A 30 -8.45 5.44 -4.76
N LEU A 31 -7.61 4.73 -3.99
CA LEU A 31 -6.17 4.68 -4.21
C LEU A 31 -5.81 4.03 -5.54
N ARG A 32 -6.58 3.03 -5.99
CA ARG A 32 -6.36 2.39 -7.30
C ARG A 32 -6.59 3.38 -8.45
N ALA A 33 -7.74 4.06 -8.45
CA ALA A 33 -8.07 5.07 -9.47
C ALA A 33 -7.04 6.21 -9.49
N LEU A 34 -6.60 6.64 -8.31
CA LEU A 34 -5.54 7.64 -8.17
C LEU A 34 -4.18 7.18 -8.70
N LEU A 35 -3.83 5.90 -8.53
CA LEU A 35 -2.60 5.33 -9.10
C LEU A 35 -2.68 5.24 -10.63
N ASP A 36 -3.81 4.82 -11.17
CA ASP A 36 -4.00 4.71 -12.62
C ASP A 36 -4.00 6.09 -13.29
N ALA A 37 -4.68 7.06 -12.69
CA ALA A 37 -4.64 8.45 -13.12
C ALA A 37 -3.21 9.02 -13.05
N ALA A 38 -2.48 8.71 -11.98
CA ALA A 38 -1.06 9.04 -11.90
C ALA A 38 -0.30 8.40 -13.08
N LYS A 39 -0.34 7.07 -13.27
CA LYS A 39 0.35 6.42 -14.40
C LYS A 39 0.04 7.05 -15.77
N ALA A 40 -1.20 7.46 -16.02
CA ALA A 40 -1.58 8.14 -17.26
C ALA A 40 -0.85 9.48 -17.46
N VAL A 41 -0.71 10.29 -16.40
CA VAL A 41 0.08 11.53 -16.42
C VAL A 41 1.54 11.26 -16.83
N TYR A 42 2.08 10.11 -16.42
CA TYR A 42 3.50 9.80 -16.55
C TYR A 42 3.79 9.31 -17.96
N ALA A 43 2.90 8.46 -18.50
CA ALA A 43 2.92 8.04 -19.89
C ALA A 43 2.88 9.25 -20.84
N ALA A 44 2.04 10.25 -20.55
CA ALA A 44 1.95 11.49 -21.33
C ALA A 44 3.22 12.35 -21.26
N ARG A 45 4.09 12.14 -20.27
CA ARG A 45 5.31 12.93 -20.02
C ARG A 45 6.61 12.15 -20.27
N ASN A 46 6.52 10.93 -20.82
CA ASN A 46 7.66 10.04 -21.06
C ASN A 46 8.49 9.71 -19.79
N VAL A 47 7.86 9.69 -18.62
CA VAL A 47 8.52 9.32 -17.37
C VAL A 47 8.22 7.86 -17.03
N SER A 48 9.25 7.02 -16.91
CA SER A 48 9.11 5.58 -16.72
C SER A 48 9.10 5.11 -15.25
N ALA A 49 9.19 6.04 -14.29
CA ALA A 49 9.33 5.72 -12.86
C ALA A 49 8.21 4.81 -12.31
N LEU A 50 6.99 4.86 -12.88
CA LEU A 50 5.88 3.99 -12.48
C LEU A 50 5.68 2.72 -13.32
N ASN A 51 6.52 2.48 -14.32
CA ASN A 51 6.36 1.30 -15.21
C ASN A 51 6.55 -0.03 -14.47
N GLY A 52 7.26 -0.03 -13.34
CA GLY A 52 7.46 -1.22 -12.51
C GLY A 52 6.24 -1.64 -11.67
N PHE A 53 5.19 -0.81 -11.59
CA PHE A 53 4.03 -1.05 -10.73
C PHE A 53 2.85 -1.62 -11.54
N GLN A 54 3.01 -2.83 -12.05
CA GLN A 54 1.96 -3.55 -12.78
C GLN A 54 0.77 -3.92 -11.87
N ALA A 55 -0.37 -4.26 -12.46
CA ALA A 55 -1.61 -4.53 -11.71
C ALA A 55 -1.47 -5.67 -10.69
N ASP A 56 -0.64 -6.67 -11.00
CA ASP A 56 -0.29 -7.83 -10.19
C ASP A 56 0.91 -7.61 -9.26
N SER A 57 1.54 -6.43 -9.31
CA SER A 57 2.68 -6.10 -8.46
C SER A 57 2.26 -5.96 -7.00
N LEU A 58 3.17 -6.33 -6.09
CA LEU A 58 2.93 -6.24 -4.65
C LEU A 58 2.49 -4.83 -4.18
N PRO A 59 3.15 -3.71 -4.59
CA PRO A 59 2.71 -2.39 -4.17
C PRO A 59 1.29 -2.04 -4.64
N THR A 60 0.89 -2.45 -5.84
CA THR A 60 -0.48 -2.24 -6.35
C THR A 60 -1.49 -3.10 -5.60
N GLY A 61 -1.14 -4.34 -5.26
CA GLY A 61 -1.94 -5.20 -4.39
C GLY A 61 -2.17 -4.58 -3.01
N ILE A 62 -1.10 -4.08 -2.38
CA ILE A 62 -1.16 -3.43 -1.05
C ILE A 62 -2.02 -2.16 -1.11
N LEU A 63 -1.85 -1.30 -2.11
CA LEU A 63 -2.70 -0.13 -2.27
C LEU A 63 -4.17 -0.51 -2.40
N GLY A 64 -4.47 -1.54 -3.19
CA GLY A 64 -5.81 -2.07 -3.31
C GLY A 64 -6.38 -2.57 -1.99
N PHE A 65 -5.57 -3.27 -1.20
CA PHE A 65 -5.96 -3.69 0.14
C PHE A 65 -6.26 -2.52 1.08
N LEU A 66 -5.42 -1.47 1.06
CA LEU A 66 -5.63 -0.26 1.87
C LEU A 66 -6.89 0.50 1.45
N ASP A 67 -7.13 0.59 0.14
CA ASP A 67 -8.34 1.20 -0.45
C ASP A 67 -9.60 0.47 0.02
N ASP A 68 -9.62 -0.85 -0.16
CA ASP A 68 -10.73 -1.70 0.23
C ASP A 68 -10.95 -1.68 1.76
N SER A 69 -9.89 -1.52 2.56
CA SER A 69 -9.96 -1.42 4.02
C SER A 69 -10.48 -0.06 4.50
N ALA A 70 -10.23 1.01 3.75
CA ALA A 70 -10.70 2.36 4.06
C ALA A 70 -12.20 2.55 3.69
N HIS A 71 -12.72 1.76 2.76
CA HIS A 71 -14.14 1.79 2.38
C HIS A 71 -15.05 1.43 3.57
N PRO A 72 -16.24 2.03 3.74
CA PRO A 72 -17.13 1.74 4.87
C PRO A 72 -17.42 0.24 5.10
N GLY A 73 -17.58 -0.53 4.02
CA GLY A 73 -17.78 -1.99 4.09
C GLY A 73 -16.58 -2.77 4.66
N GLY A 74 -15.35 -2.29 4.43
CA GLY A 74 -14.12 -2.85 4.99
C GLY A 74 -13.85 -2.34 6.41
N ARG A 75 -13.96 -1.02 6.63
CA ARG A 75 -13.73 -0.35 7.93
C ARG A 75 -14.62 -0.88 9.04
N TYR A 76 -15.88 -1.22 8.70
CA TYR A 76 -16.86 -1.78 9.63
C TYR A 76 -17.16 -3.26 9.34
N SER A 77 -16.19 -3.98 8.76
CA SER A 77 -16.34 -5.41 8.41
C SER A 77 -16.76 -6.28 9.61
N ASN A 78 -16.28 -5.98 10.81
CA ASN A 78 -16.69 -6.63 12.06
C ASN A 78 -18.17 -6.38 12.40
N ILE A 79 -18.64 -5.13 12.32
CA ILE A 79 -20.05 -4.75 12.56
C ILE A 79 -20.94 -5.33 11.45
N ASN A 80 -20.45 -5.38 10.21
CA ASN A 80 -21.14 -6.01 9.10
C ASN A 80 -21.41 -7.49 9.33
N LYS A 81 -20.45 -8.24 9.87
CA LYS A 81 -20.66 -9.65 10.24
C LYS A 81 -21.74 -9.81 11.31
N LEU A 82 -21.77 -8.92 12.31
CA LEU A 82 -22.75 -8.95 13.40
C LEU A 82 -24.17 -8.53 12.96
N THR A 83 -24.27 -7.71 11.91
CA THR A 83 -25.55 -7.18 11.42
C THR A 83 -26.13 -7.98 10.24
N GLY A 84 -25.52 -9.12 9.88
CA GLY A 84 -25.96 -9.94 8.75
C GLY A 84 -25.67 -9.28 7.39
N HIS A 85 -24.54 -8.58 7.27
CA HIS A 85 -24.06 -7.93 6.05
C HIS A 85 -24.98 -6.83 5.50
N ARG A 86 -25.71 -6.11 6.37
CA ARG A 86 -26.61 -5.02 5.96
C ARG A 86 -25.91 -3.84 5.27
N HIS A 87 -24.62 -3.60 5.53
CA HIS A 87 -23.87 -2.54 4.85
C HIS A 87 -22.81 -3.11 3.90
N GLN A 88 -23.22 -3.49 2.68
CA GLN A 88 -22.36 -3.91 1.56
C GLN A 88 -21.45 -5.13 1.81
N ALA A 89 -21.54 -6.12 0.91
CA ALA A 89 -20.68 -7.30 0.93
C ALA A 89 -19.26 -6.94 0.48
N MET A 90 -18.37 -6.69 1.43
CA MET A 90 -16.92 -6.65 1.20
C MET A 90 -16.24 -7.83 1.88
N ALA A 91 -15.16 -8.30 1.28
CA ALA A 91 -14.30 -9.31 1.88
C ALA A 91 -13.65 -8.77 3.16
N ASP A 92 -13.54 -9.62 4.17
CA ASP A 92 -12.96 -9.28 5.46
C ASP A 92 -11.49 -8.83 5.29
N PRO A 93 -11.13 -7.60 5.70
CA PRO A 93 -9.75 -7.11 5.66
C PRO A 93 -8.77 -8.03 6.38
N ILE A 94 -9.16 -8.67 7.49
CA ILE A 94 -8.26 -9.54 8.25
C ILE A 94 -7.93 -10.81 7.45
N THR A 95 -8.95 -11.45 6.87
CA THR A 95 -8.77 -12.60 5.97
C THR A 95 -7.88 -12.24 4.79
N ARG A 96 -8.15 -11.10 4.13
CA ARG A 96 -7.39 -10.65 2.97
C ARG A 96 -5.95 -10.32 3.31
N TRP A 97 -5.69 -9.70 4.47
CA TRP A 97 -4.34 -9.49 4.95
C TRP A 97 -3.60 -10.82 5.16
N GLY A 98 -4.27 -11.82 5.75
CA GLY A 98 -3.71 -13.16 5.91
C GLY A 98 -3.29 -13.80 4.58
N GLU A 99 -4.15 -13.72 3.56
CA GLU A 99 -3.86 -14.25 2.21
C GLU A 99 -2.69 -13.51 1.53
N MET A 100 -2.67 -12.18 1.65
CA MET A 100 -1.58 -11.35 1.14
C MET A 100 -0.26 -11.65 1.86
N ALA A 101 -0.27 -11.80 3.18
CA ALA A 101 0.90 -12.15 3.98
C ALA A 101 1.48 -13.51 3.55
N SER A 102 0.62 -14.53 3.35
CA SER A 102 1.05 -15.82 2.80
C SER A 102 1.65 -15.70 1.40
N GLN A 103 1.10 -14.83 0.55
CA GLN A 103 1.66 -14.56 -0.78
C GLN A 103 3.04 -13.88 -0.71
N ILE A 104 3.19 -12.85 0.12
CA ILE A 104 4.46 -12.16 0.37
C ILE A 104 5.51 -13.15 0.90
N MET A 105 5.14 -13.99 1.86
CA MET A 105 6.04 -15.00 2.41
C MET A 105 6.53 -15.99 1.35
N ARG A 106 5.66 -16.42 0.44
CA ARG A 106 6.04 -17.34 -0.64
C ARG A 106 6.93 -16.70 -1.70
N THR A 107 6.68 -15.44 -2.05
CA THR A 107 7.26 -14.80 -3.24
C THR A 107 8.43 -13.86 -2.94
N GLN A 108 8.44 -13.21 -1.77
CA GLN A 108 9.40 -12.15 -1.44
C GLN A 108 10.27 -12.50 -0.24
N ALA A 109 9.81 -13.36 0.68
CA ALA A 109 10.57 -13.62 1.89
C ALA A 109 11.83 -14.45 1.64
N ALA A 110 12.94 -14.01 2.23
CA ALA A 110 14.20 -14.73 2.24
C ALA A 110 14.01 -16.17 2.76
N ALA A 111 14.73 -17.13 2.16
CA ALA A 111 14.62 -18.55 2.51
C ALA A 111 14.73 -18.80 4.02
N ARG A 112 15.69 -18.14 4.68
CA ARG A 112 15.89 -18.22 6.14
C ARG A 112 14.66 -17.80 6.95
N ALA A 113 13.91 -16.80 6.50
CA ALA A 113 12.69 -16.37 7.19
C ALA A 113 11.57 -17.41 7.07
N ARG A 114 11.44 -18.02 5.89
CA ARG A 114 10.50 -19.13 5.65
C ARG A 114 10.87 -20.37 6.47
N GLU A 115 12.14 -20.77 6.45
CA GLU A 115 12.65 -21.91 7.22
C GLU A 115 12.45 -21.70 8.72
N ARG A 116 12.66 -20.50 9.23
CA ARG A 116 12.41 -20.18 10.64
C ARG A 116 10.94 -20.34 11.01
N ALA A 117 10.02 -19.84 10.18
CA ALA A 117 8.58 -20.01 10.41
C ALA A 117 8.20 -21.50 10.44
N GLN A 118 8.72 -22.29 9.48
CA GLN A 118 8.49 -23.74 9.43
C GLN A 118 9.09 -24.49 10.62
N MET A 119 10.28 -24.11 11.07
CA MET A 119 10.91 -24.70 12.25
C MET A 119 10.09 -24.42 13.51
N ASN A 120 9.65 -23.17 13.70
CA ASN A 120 8.77 -22.81 14.82
C ASN A 120 7.46 -23.61 14.80
N GLY A 121 6.85 -23.78 13.62
CA GLY A 121 5.65 -24.59 13.45
C GLY A 121 5.85 -26.04 13.86
N ARG A 122 6.95 -26.67 13.41
CA ARG A 122 7.29 -28.05 13.81
C ARG A 122 7.53 -28.19 15.30
N THR A 123 8.22 -27.23 15.92
CA THR A 123 8.43 -27.24 17.38
C THR A 123 7.12 -27.15 18.14
N ALA A 124 6.20 -26.30 17.70
CA ALA A 124 4.88 -26.17 18.32
C ALA A 124 4.04 -27.44 18.15
N ASP A 125 4.11 -28.09 16.99
CA ASP A 125 3.43 -29.35 16.70
C ASP A 125 3.91 -30.49 17.60
N VAL A 126 5.21 -30.60 17.83
CA VAL A 126 5.77 -31.56 18.80
C VAL A 126 5.25 -31.31 20.22
N ALA A 127 5.05 -30.04 20.60
CA ALA A 127 4.60 -29.68 21.94
C ALA A 127 3.07 -29.79 22.14
N LEU A 128 2.29 -29.53 21.10
CA LEU A 128 0.85 -29.27 21.20
C LEU A 128 -0.01 -30.10 20.24
N GLY A 129 0.58 -30.84 19.31
CA GLY A 129 -0.09 -31.57 18.22
C GLY A 129 -1.31 -32.38 18.66
N ASP A 130 -1.10 -33.26 19.64
CA ASP A 130 -2.13 -34.19 20.13
C ASP A 130 -3.22 -33.49 20.98
N ALA A 131 -2.93 -32.32 21.56
CA ALA A 131 -3.83 -31.60 22.46
C ALA A 131 -4.62 -30.47 21.77
N ALA A 132 -4.06 -29.84 20.74
CA ALA A 132 -4.54 -28.55 20.21
C ALA A 132 -5.29 -28.64 18.87
N ALA A 133 -5.25 -29.77 18.16
CA ALA A 133 -5.88 -29.95 16.85
C ALA A 133 -7.42 -29.70 16.82
N ARG A 134 -8.09 -29.61 17.98
CA ARG A 134 -9.55 -29.50 18.09
C ARG A 134 -10.11 -28.09 18.27
N VAL A 135 -9.27 -27.10 18.55
CA VAL A 135 -9.75 -25.73 18.93
C VAL A 135 -9.28 -24.65 17.97
N MET A 136 -8.22 -24.89 17.19
CA MET A 136 -7.57 -23.81 16.47
C MET A 136 -8.10 -23.62 15.04
N SER A 137 -8.44 -22.38 14.72
CA SER A 137 -8.76 -21.93 13.37
C SER A 137 -7.85 -20.78 12.96
N ASP A 138 -7.55 -20.68 11.67
CA ASP A 138 -6.87 -19.52 11.11
C ASP A 138 -7.79 -18.27 11.05
N LEU A 139 -7.26 -17.18 10.50
CA LEU A 139 -8.00 -15.93 10.26
C LEU A 139 -9.19 -16.09 9.29
N ASN A 140 -9.30 -17.23 8.59
CA ASN A 140 -10.35 -17.56 7.63
C ASN A 140 -11.21 -18.77 8.10
N PRO A 141 -11.65 -18.76 9.37
CA PRO A 141 -12.16 -19.89 10.18
C PRO A 141 -11.85 -21.33 9.73
N ARG A 142 -10.71 -21.58 9.07
CA ARG A 142 -10.34 -22.92 8.59
C ARG A 142 -9.64 -23.64 9.72
N ARG A 143 -10.12 -24.85 10.00
CA ARG A 143 -9.40 -25.78 10.87
C ARG A 143 -8.06 -26.12 10.22
N MET A 144 -6.99 -26.04 11.00
CA MET A 144 -5.64 -26.33 10.57
C MET A 144 -4.92 -27.11 11.67
N ASP A 145 -4.01 -28.00 11.26
CA ASP A 145 -3.10 -28.66 12.19
C ASP A 145 -2.15 -27.64 12.84
N VAL A 146 -1.54 -28.03 13.96
CA VAL A 146 -0.74 -27.12 14.80
C VAL A 146 0.44 -26.53 14.03
N ALA A 147 1.22 -27.36 13.34
CA ALA A 147 2.34 -26.91 12.51
C ALA A 147 1.96 -25.83 11.48
N PRO A 148 1.04 -26.09 10.52
CA PRO A 148 0.69 -25.11 9.49
C PRO A 148 -0.01 -23.87 10.07
N LEU A 149 -0.75 -24.00 11.18
CA LEU A 149 -1.33 -22.84 11.86
C LEU A 149 -0.25 -21.93 12.44
N HIS A 150 0.75 -22.47 13.14
CA HIS A 150 1.83 -21.68 13.71
C HIS A 150 2.68 -20.99 12.65
N VAL A 151 2.92 -21.65 11.52
CA VAL A 151 3.54 -21.01 10.36
C VAL A 151 2.69 -19.81 9.95
N ARG A 152 1.40 -20.04 9.69
CA ARG A 152 0.47 -19.01 9.21
C ARG A 152 0.29 -17.85 10.19
N ALA A 153 0.33 -18.10 11.48
CA ALA A 153 0.27 -17.07 12.52
C ALA A 153 1.50 -16.14 12.50
N SER A 154 2.66 -16.62 12.05
CA SER A 154 3.90 -15.84 11.98
C SER A 154 4.08 -15.06 10.66
N GLU A 155 3.28 -15.38 9.64
CA GLU A 155 3.39 -14.75 8.32
C GLU A 155 3.03 -13.26 8.35
N PRO A 156 1.95 -12.80 9.02
CA PRO A 156 1.61 -11.37 9.09
C PRO A 156 2.77 -10.50 9.55
N ASP A 157 3.35 -10.81 10.72
CA ASP A 157 4.43 -10.00 11.32
C ASP A 157 5.68 -9.98 10.43
N THR A 158 5.98 -11.10 9.79
CA THR A 158 7.13 -11.20 8.88
C THR A 158 6.86 -10.48 7.55
N ALA A 159 5.63 -10.52 7.05
CA ALA A 159 5.22 -9.91 5.79
C ALA A 159 5.18 -8.38 5.85
N VAL A 160 4.88 -7.79 7.01
CA VAL A 160 4.78 -6.33 7.20
C VAL A 160 6.00 -5.59 6.66
N LYS A 161 7.22 -6.04 6.94
CA LYS A 161 8.43 -5.33 6.48
C LYS A 161 8.56 -5.29 4.95
N TYR A 162 8.18 -6.37 4.27
CA TYR A 162 8.19 -6.41 2.80
C TYR A 162 7.08 -5.55 2.21
N ALA A 163 5.91 -5.51 2.88
CA ALA A 163 4.82 -4.63 2.48
C ALA A 163 5.21 -3.14 2.63
N ILE A 164 5.88 -2.78 3.74
CA ILE A 164 6.40 -1.43 3.94
C ILE A 164 7.46 -1.09 2.88
N ASP A 165 8.40 -2.00 2.61
CA ASP A 165 9.43 -1.79 1.59
C ASP A 165 8.84 -1.55 0.18
N ALA A 166 7.79 -2.30 -0.17
CA ALA A 166 7.02 -2.14 -1.39
C ALA A 166 6.34 -0.76 -1.47
N LEU A 167 5.69 -0.31 -0.38
CA LEU A 167 5.06 1.01 -0.30
C LEU A 167 6.08 2.15 -0.38
N VAL A 168 7.21 2.02 0.32
CA VAL A 168 8.30 3.00 0.26
C VAL A 168 8.86 3.10 -1.16
N THR A 169 9.04 1.97 -1.84
CA THR A 169 9.49 1.94 -3.23
C THR A 169 8.51 2.70 -4.15
N LEU A 170 7.20 2.54 -3.94
CA LEU A 170 6.21 3.34 -4.65
C LEU A 170 6.31 4.84 -4.32
N ILE A 171 6.43 5.20 -3.04
CA ILE A 171 6.58 6.60 -2.61
C ILE A 171 7.81 7.25 -3.26
N VAL A 172 8.93 6.52 -3.35
CA VAL A 172 10.14 6.98 -4.04
C VAL A 172 9.87 7.20 -5.53
N ALA A 173 9.19 6.29 -6.20
CA ALA A 173 8.85 6.48 -7.62
C ALA A 173 7.90 7.68 -7.83
N LEU A 174 6.96 7.93 -6.90
CA LEU A 174 6.10 9.11 -6.93
C LEU A 174 6.88 10.41 -6.68
N ARG A 175 7.95 10.38 -5.87
CA ARG A 175 8.84 11.52 -5.64
C ARG A 175 9.38 12.09 -6.92
N ASP A 176 10.01 11.23 -7.72
CA ASP A 176 10.78 11.65 -8.89
C ASP A 176 9.85 12.31 -9.91
N VAL A 177 8.58 11.94 -9.88
CA VAL A 177 7.58 12.56 -10.75
C VAL A 177 7.01 13.84 -10.19
N ILE A 178 6.81 13.93 -8.87
CA ILE A 178 6.50 15.22 -8.26
C ILE A 178 7.62 16.23 -8.56
N ASP A 179 8.90 15.83 -8.48
CA ASP A 179 10.03 16.71 -8.80
C ASP A 179 9.99 17.18 -10.27
N SER A 180 9.71 16.26 -11.20
CA SER A 180 9.51 16.58 -12.63
C SER A 180 8.32 17.52 -12.88
N LEU A 181 7.20 17.30 -12.18
CA LEU A 181 6.00 18.13 -12.28
C LEU A 181 6.22 19.52 -11.70
N CYS A 182 6.91 19.63 -10.56
CA CYS A 182 7.33 20.92 -10.00
C CYS A 182 8.18 21.70 -11.01
N GLY A 183 9.18 21.06 -11.63
CA GLY A 183 9.98 21.70 -12.69
C GLY A 183 9.14 22.20 -13.87
N SER A 184 8.15 21.40 -14.30
CA SER A 184 7.23 21.79 -15.38
C SER A 184 6.32 22.96 -14.99
N ALA A 185 5.80 22.95 -13.75
CA ALA A 185 4.96 24.01 -13.23
C ALA A 185 5.74 25.32 -13.06
N TRP A 186 7.00 25.25 -12.62
CA TRP A 186 7.87 26.43 -12.56
C TRP A 186 8.22 26.98 -13.94
N ALA A 187 8.39 26.13 -14.95
CA ALA A 187 8.67 26.58 -16.31
C ALA A 187 7.53 27.44 -16.90
N VAL A 188 6.28 27.20 -16.48
CA VAL A 188 5.12 28.01 -16.87
C VAL A 188 4.83 29.17 -15.92
N ASN A 189 5.65 29.34 -14.86
CA ASN A 189 5.60 30.47 -13.94
C ASN A 189 6.68 31.50 -14.30
N PRO A 190 6.37 32.56 -15.07
CA PRO A 190 7.35 33.62 -15.31
C PRO A 190 7.69 34.29 -13.98
N ALA A 191 8.99 34.35 -13.65
CA ALA A 191 9.49 34.98 -12.44
C ALA A 191 8.95 36.43 -12.33
N GLY A 192 8.06 36.68 -11.36
CA GLY A 192 7.65 38.04 -11.00
C GLY A 192 6.15 38.38 -11.07
N GLN A 193 5.24 37.45 -11.37
CA GLN A 193 3.80 37.76 -11.20
C GLN A 193 3.38 37.65 -9.73
N SER A 194 3.34 38.80 -9.07
CA SER A 194 2.77 38.96 -7.73
C SER A 194 1.31 38.47 -7.73
N GLY A 195 1.01 37.42 -6.96
CA GLY A 195 -0.33 36.81 -6.86
C GLY A 195 -0.52 35.45 -7.55
N ALA A 196 0.49 34.94 -8.28
CA ALA A 196 0.44 33.58 -8.83
C ALA A 196 0.67 32.53 -7.72
N ALA A 197 0.01 31.37 -7.83
CA ALA A 197 0.17 30.26 -6.89
C ALA A 197 1.62 29.73 -6.92
N GLU A 198 2.31 29.77 -5.78
CA GLU A 198 3.68 29.27 -5.68
C GLU A 198 3.68 27.75 -5.49
N VAL A 199 4.42 27.03 -6.34
CA VAL A 199 4.63 25.58 -6.18
C VAL A 199 5.85 25.36 -5.29
N PRO A 200 5.71 24.82 -4.07
CA PRO A 200 6.84 24.62 -3.17
C PRO A 200 7.81 23.56 -3.68
N ALA A 201 9.08 23.68 -3.33
CA ALA A 201 10.08 22.65 -3.63
C ALA A 201 9.83 21.39 -2.78
N MET A 202 9.18 20.38 -3.36
CA MET A 202 8.74 19.19 -2.62
C MET A 202 9.84 18.15 -2.38
N LYS A 203 11.03 18.32 -2.97
CA LYS A 203 12.14 17.36 -2.90
C LYS A 203 12.57 17.02 -1.48
N ALA A 204 12.61 18.01 -0.59
CA ALA A 204 13.00 17.83 0.82
C ALA A 204 11.94 17.07 1.63
N PHE A 205 10.66 17.36 1.39
CA PHE A 205 9.54 16.69 2.06
C PHE A 205 9.52 15.18 1.78
N VAL A 206 9.86 14.77 0.56
CA VAL A 206 9.84 13.34 0.20
C VAL A 206 11.12 12.59 0.65
N LEU A 207 12.24 13.30 0.84
CA LEU A 207 13.47 12.71 1.40
C LEU A 207 13.26 12.23 2.85
N PHE A 208 12.42 12.93 3.63
CA PHE A 208 12.05 12.51 4.98
C PHE A 208 11.38 11.12 4.99
N ALA A 209 10.45 10.86 4.07
CA ALA A 209 9.78 9.56 3.97
C ALA A 209 10.72 8.42 3.57
N CYS A 210 11.80 8.71 2.82
CA CYS A 210 12.79 7.72 2.40
C CYS A 210 13.78 7.35 3.50
N ALA A 211 14.11 8.29 4.40
CA ALA A 211 15.03 8.07 5.52
C ALA A 211 14.52 6.96 6.48
N ASP A 212 13.21 6.74 6.54
CA ASP A 212 12.57 5.73 7.39
C ASP A 212 12.67 4.28 6.84
N ARG A 213 13.11 4.08 5.58
CA ARG A 213 13.23 2.74 4.98
C ARG A 213 14.19 1.83 5.76
N GLN A 214 15.35 2.35 6.14
CA GLN A 214 16.34 1.59 6.90
C GLN A 214 15.85 1.28 8.31
N TYR A 215 15.03 2.16 8.90
CA TYR A 215 14.43 1.95 10.21
C TYR A 215 13.33 0.89 10.16
N ALA A 216 12.43 0.96 9.16
CA ALA A 216 11.40 -0.05 8.92
C ALA A 216 11.99 -1.45 8.71
N MET A 217 13.09 -1.56 7.96
CA MET A 217 13.78 -2.84 7.71
C MET A 217 14.56 -3.36 8.93
N ARG A 218 14.85 -2.51 9.93
CA ARG A 218 15.56 -2.87 11.17
C ARG A 218 14.61 -3.26 12.31
N LYS A 219 13.32 -2.90 12.26
CA LYS A 219 12.37 -3.33 13.28
C LYS A 219 12.32 -4.86 13.33
N ARG A 220 12.72 -5.41 14.48
CA ARG A 220 12.44 -6.80 14.81
C ARG A 220 10.94 -6.91 15.12
N PRO A 221 10.24 -7.94 14.62
CA PRO A 221 8.91 -8.28 15.11
C PRO A 221 9.00 -8.62 16.60
#